data_AF-A6HAD7-F1
#
_entry.id   AF-A6HAD7-F1
#
_cell.length_a   1.000
_cell.length_b   1.000
_cell.length_c   1.000
_cell.angle_alpha   90.00
_cell.angle_beta   90.00
_cell.angle_gamma   90.00
#
_symmetry.space_group_name_H-M   'P 1'
#
loop_
_entity.id
_entity.type
_entity.pdbx_description
1 polymer ?
#
loop_
_entity_poly.entity_id
_entity_poly.type
_entity_poly.pdbx_seq_one_letter_code
_entity_poly.pdbx_strand_id
1 'polypeptide(L)'
;MNPSGSIGVLEQNGEEHLAAPILGPSVNSDNPQERIQARRLRIAARQEARRRFTDCHLFVFQKLTKLLLCGTELVTNIQVAADIREIHRRVEEEETKRQRLEKLENEVKTSQDKFDEITSKWEEGRQKRIPQELWEMLNNQQELKIKDDQYVKDLKKQSEDITVLLERMEEQVKSVMKNFRQELNYIEKAFESERQELLTTNKKKWERALQAHNAKELEYLINRMKRVEDYEKQLNRQRVWDCEEYNSIKIKLEQDVQILEQQLQQMKATYQLNQEKLEYNFQVLKKRDEESTVIKSQQKRKLNRLHDILNNLRTKYSKQIKQFQEDNQSLTSDYKRLVTQFKDLQKAIRSFIPSTWGCPGRFPTSGS
;
A
#
# COMPACT_ATOMS: atom_id res chain seq x y z
N MET A 1 45.59 -3.72 -3.24
CA MET A 1 45.27 -2.32 -3.63
C MET A 1 43.79 -2.28 -3.97
N ASN A 2 42.98 -1.70 -3.08
CA ASN A 2 41.54 -1.55 -3.24
C ASN A 2 41.21 -0.08 -3.47
N PRO A 3 40.26 0.26 -4.34
CA PRO A 3 39.51 1.49 -4.22
C PRO A 3 38.08 1.23 -3.71
N SER A 4 37.78 1.95 -2.63
CA SER A 4 36.58 2.77 -2.43
C SER A 4 35.18 2.17 -2.61
N GLY A 5 34.46 2.10 -1.49
CA GLY A 5 33.00 2.07 -1.41
C GLY A 5 32.54 2.55 -0.05
N SER A 6 32.29 3.86 0.06
CA SER A 6 32.02 4.58 1.31
C SER A 6 30.70 4.16 1.94
N ILE A 7 30.78 3.84 3.24
CA ILE A 7 29.66 3.65 4.14
C ILE A 7 29.04 5.00 4.50
N GLY A 8 27.70 5.05 4.44
CA GLY A 8 26.84 5.72 5.40
C GLY A 8 26.89 7.25 5.49
N VAL A 9 25.99 7.91 4.76
CA VAL A 9 25.34 9.12 5.27
C VAL A 9 23.84 8.94 5.13
N LEU A 10 23.20 9.00 6.29
CA LEU A 10 21.78 8.89 6.55
C LEU A 10 21.07 10.11 5.91
N GLU A 11 20.45 9.93 4.74
CA GLU A 11 19.52 10.94 4.22
C GLU A 11 18.25 10.93 5.05
N GLN A 12 18.12 11.94 5.91
CA GLN A 12 16.85 12.46 6.40
C GLN A 12 16.08 13.03 5.20
N ASN A 13 15.38 12.16 4.47
CA ASN A 13 14.40 12.60 3.50
C ASN A 13 13.11 12.96 4.25
N GLY A 14 12.76 14.24 4.10
CA GLY A 14 11.82 14.97 4.93
C GLY A 14 10.47 14.26 5.07
N GLU A 15 9.94 14.39 6.28
CA GLU A 15 8.53 14.18 6.58
C GLU A 15 7.71 15.09 5.65
N GLU A 16 7.32 14.55 4.49
CA GLU A 16 6.23 15.09 3.69
C GLU A 16 5.01 15.09 4.59
N HIS A 17 4.64 16.29 5.03
CA HIS A 17 3.36 16.60 5.66
C HIS A 17 2.25 16.04 4.77
N LEU A 18 1.80 14.82 5.12
CA LEU A 18 0.55 14.25 4.65
C LEU A 18 -0.54 15.27 4.94
N ALA A 19 -1.00 15.96 3.89
CA ALA A 19 -2.11 16.88 3.95
C ALA A 19 -3.29 16.10 4.54
N ALA A 20 -3.54 16.34 5.83
CA ALA A 20 -4.63 15.73 6.57
C ALA A 20 -5.92 16.00 5.78
N PRO A 21 -6.78 14.99 5.58
CA PRO A 21 -8.08 15.19 5.00
C PRO A 21 -8.78 16.32 5.74
N ILE A 22 -9.51 17.18 5.01
CA ILE A 22 -10.30 18.28 5.53
C ILE A 22 -11.45 17.70 6.39
N LEU A 23 -11.10 17.10 7.54
CA LEU A 23 -11.98 16.91 8.67
C LEU A 23 -11.99 18.26 9.37
N GLY A 24 -13.17 18.89 9.44
CA GLY A 24 -13.33 20.05 10.31
C GLY A 24 -12.82 19.72 11.71
N PRO A 25 -12.30 20.74 12.44
CA PRO A 25 -11.61 20.53 13.71
C PRO A 25 -12.43 19.66 14.66
N SER A 26 -11.79 18.60 15.18
CA SER A 26 -12.42 17.56 15.99
C SER A 26 -12.26 17.86 17.48
N VAL A 27 -13.32 17.61 18.26
CA VAL A 27 -13.28 17.76 19.73
C VAL A 27 -12.44 16.65 20.39
N ASN A 28 -12.20 15.55 19.67
CA ASN A 28 -11.42 14.41 20.14
C ASN A 28 -10.01 14.39 19.53
N SER A 29 -9.56 15.50 18.93
CA SER A 29 -8.18 15.61 18.43
C SER A 29 -7.19 15.70 19.59
N ASP A 30 -6.00 15.11 19.41
CA ASP A 30 -4.89 15.21 20.37
C ASP A 30 -4.34 16.64 20.45
N ASN A 31 -4.50 17.43 19.38
CA ASN A 31 -4.07 18.83 19.31
C ASN A 31 -5.00 19.76 20.13
N PRO A 32 -4.48 20.49 21.14
CA PRO A 32 -5.26 21.45 21.93
C PRO A 32 -5.93 22.56 21.12
N GLN A 33 -5.28 23.06 20.06
CA GLN A 33 -5.79 24.16 19.23
C GLN A 33 -6.98 23.72 18.37
N GLU A 34 -6.94 22.51 17.81
CA GLU A 34 -8.07 21.94 17.07
C GLU A 34 -9.29 21.73 17.98
N ARG A 35 -9.09 21.25 19.21
CA ARG A 35 -10.19 21.10 20.18
C ARG A 35 -10.84 22.44 20.53
N ILE A 36 -10.05 23.50 20.72
CA ILE A 36 -10.56 24.84 21.01
C ILE A 36 -11.34 25.38 19.80
N GLN A 37 -10.82 25.21 18.59
CA GLN A 37 -11.48 25.64 17.36
C GLN A 37 -12.80 24.88 17.13
N ALA A 38 -12.81 23.56 17.36
CA ALA A 38 -14.00 22.72 17.29
C ALA A 38 -15.09 23.17 18.29
N ARG A 39 -14.69 23.49 19.53
CA ARG A 39 -15.60 24.02 20.56
C ARG A 39 -16.14 25.39 20.19
N ARG A 40 -15.28 26.31 19.70
CA ARG A 40 -15.70 27.64 19.21
C ARG A 40 -16.72 27.53 18.09
N LEU A 41 -16.51 26.65 17.11
CA LEU A 41 -17.47 26.42 16.02
C LEU A 41 -18.80 25.82 16.51
N ARG A 42 -18.79 24.89 17.47
CA ARG A 42 -20.05 24.39 18.08
C ARG A 42 -20.80 25.47 18.85
N ILE A 43 -20.09 26.31 19.60
CA ILE A 43 -20.68 27.42 20.35
C ILE A 43 -21.27 28.45 19.39
N ALA A 44 -20.52 28.82 18.34
CA ALA A 44 -20.98 29.72 17.29
C ALA A 44 -22.22 29.16 16.57
N ALA A 45 -22.23 27.88 16.18
CA ALA A 45 -23.39 27.25 15.55
C ALA A 45 -24.62 27.22 16.48
N ARG A 46 -24.42 26.97 17.79
CA ARG A 46 -25.51 27.07 18.79
C ARG A 46 -26.03 28.50 18.93
N GLN A 47 -25.15 29.50 18.94
CA GLN A 47 -25.53 30.91 19.03
C GLN A 47 -26.27 31.37 17.76
N GLU A 48 -25.81 30.95 16.58
CA GLU A 48 -26.43 31.21 15.28
C GLU A 48 -27.85 30.62 15.21
N ALA A 49 -28.02 29.36 15.62
CA ALA A 49 -29.35 28.72 15.69
C ALA A 49 -30.29 29.47 16.66
N ARG A 50 -29.75 29.95 17.79
CA ARG A 50 -30.51 30.78 18.74
C ARG A 50 -30.94 32.11 18.14
N ARG A 51 -30.06 32.78 17.37
CA ARG A 51 -30.37 34.04 16.67
C ARG A 51 -31.44 33.85 15.60
N ARG A 52 -31.33 32.82 14.77
CA ARG A 52 -32.34 32.52 13.74
C ARG A 52 -33.72 32.28 14.35
N PHE A 53 -33.77 31.56 15.47
CA PHE A 53 -35.01 31.36 16.22
C PHE A 53 -35.60 32.68 16.72
N THR A 54 -34.78 33.57 17.29
CA THR A 54 -35.26 34.88 17.76
C THR A 54 -35.70 35.80 16.63
N ASP A 55 -35.01 35.77 15.48
CA ASP A 55 -35.34 36.60 14.31
C ASP A 55 -36.68 36.19 13.68
N CYS A 56 -36.91 34.87 13.56
CA CYS A 56 -38.20 34.33 13.11
C CYS A 56 -39.33 34.74 14.07
N HIS A 57 -39.10 34.64 15.38
CA HIS A 57 -40.07 35.03 16.39
C HIS A 57 -40.38 36.53 16.36
N LEU A 58 -39.37 37.38 16.17
CA LEU A 58 -39.53 38.83 16.08
C LEU A 58 -40.32 39.23 14.83
N PHE A 59 -40.05 38.60 13.69
CA PHE A 59 -40.76 38.85 12.43
C PHE A 59 -42.25 38.49 12.53
N VAL A 60 -42.56 37.31 13.08
CA VAL A 60 -43.94 36.85 13.29
C VAL A 60 -44.67 37.77 14.27
N PHE A 61 -44.01 38.15 15.37
CA PHE A 61 -44.58 39.06 16.36
C PHE A 61 -44.90 40.44 15.75
N GLN A 62 -43.97 41.03 15.01
CA GLN A 62 -44.15 42.35 14.41
C GLN A 62 -45.29 42.38 13.39
N LYS A 63 -45.47 41.29 12.62
CA LYS A 63 -46.55 41.14 11.65
C LYS A 63 -47.92 41.01 12.33
N LEU A 64 -47.99 40.23 13.41
CA LEU A 64 -49.21 40.05 14.20
C LEU A 64 -49.63 41.34 14.92
N THR A 65 -48.68 42.10 15.48
CA THR A 65 -48.98 43.37 16.15
C THR A 65 -49.56 44.40 15.18
N LYS A 66 -49.01 44.51 13.97
CA LYS A 66 -49.57 45.40 12.92
C LYS A 66 -50.99 45.00 12.52
N LEU A 67 -51.24 43.70 12.40
CA LEU A 67 -52.55 43.18 12.05
C LEU A 67 -53.58 43.42 13.17
N LEU A 68 -53.18 43.21 14.42
CA LEU A 68 -54.00 43.52 15.59
C LEU A 68 -54.39 44.99 15.57
N LEU A 69 -53.40 45.90 15.43
CA LEU A 69 -53.60 47.34 15.40
C LEU A 69 -54.60 47.77 14.32
N CYS A 70 -54.41 47.28 13.09
CA CYS A 70 -55.24 47.62 11.94
C CYS A 70 -56.67 47.06 12.10
N GLY A 71 -56.80 45.88 12.69
CA GLY A 71 -58.10 45.30 13.05
C GLY A 71 -58.82 46.11 14.12
N THR A 72 -58.11 46.56 15.16
CA THR A 72 -58.70 47.40 16.21
C THR A 72 -59.21 48.70 15.61
N GLU A 73 -58.43 49.38 14.77
CA GLU A 73 -58.84 50.60 14.07
C GLU A 73 -60.15 50.44 13.28
N LEU A 74 -60.35 49.31 12.58
CA LEU A 74 -61.58 49.03 11.83
C LEU A 74 -62.83 48.96 12.73
N VAL A 75 -62.69 48.46 13.96
CA VAL A 75 -63.75 48.41 14.97
C VAL A 75 -63.95 49.78 15.61
N THR A 76 -62.87 50.46 16.01
CA THR A 76 -62.95 51.80 16.61
C THR A 76 -63.58 52.82 15.67
N ASN A 77 -63.33 52.72 14.35
CA ASN A 77 -63.89 53.61 13.35
C ASN A 77 -65.43 53.59 13.32
N ILE A 78 -66.07 52.45 13.61
CA ILE A 78 -67.54 52.38 13.71
C ILE A 78 -68.01 53.13 14.96
N GLN A 79 -67.33 52.90 16.08
CA GLN A 79 -67.70 53.51 17.35
C GLN A 79 -67.57 55.03 17.31
N VAL A 80 -66.47 55.54 16.74
CA VAL A 80 -66.28 56.96 16.48
C VAL A 80 -67.36 57.53 15.56
N ALA A 81 -67.73 56.80 14.49
CA ALA A 81 -68.80 57.24 13.60
C ALA A 81 -70.18 57.25 14.30
N ALA A 82 -70.45 56.31 15.21
CA ALA A 82 -71.66 56.27 16.02
C ALA A 82 -71.70 57.44 17.02
N ASP A 83 -70.58 57.71 17.71
CA ASP A 83 -70.45 58.84 18.64
C ASP A 83 -70.66 60.18 17.92
N ILE A 84 -70.10 60.36 16.73
CA ILE A 84 -70.31 61.57 15.91
C ILE A 84 -71.79 61.75 15.53
N ARG A 85 -72.50 60.65 15.21
CA ARG A 85 -73.94 60.69 14.91
C ARG A 85 -74.77 61.04 16.15
N GLU A 86 -74.43 60.51 17.32
CA GLU A 86 -75.11 60.86 18.59
C GLU A 86 -74.87 62.32 18.98
N ILE A 87 -73.65 62.83 18.79
CA ILE A 87 -73.34 64.25 19.02
C ILE A 87 -74.19 65.13 18.11
N HIS A 88 -74.32 64.81 16.82
CA HIS A 88 -75.19 65.56 15.90
C HIS A 88 -76.65 65.53 16.37
N ARG A 89 -77.16 64.36 16.78
CA ARG A 89 -78.53 64.20 17.29
C ARG A 89 -78.77 65.07 18.52
N ARG A 90 -77.81 65.13 19.45
CA ARG A 90 -77.86 65.97 20.67
C ARG A 90 -77.96 67.45 20.32
N VAL A 91 -77.14 67.90 19.37
CA VAL A 91 -77.14 69.29 18.89
C VAL A 91 -78.49 69.65 18.24
N GLU A 92 -79.04 68.79 17.39
CA GLU A 92 -80.36 68.99 16.77
C GLU A 92 -81.49 69.00 17.82
N GLU A 93 -81.44 68.13 18.83
CA GLU A 93 -82.40 68.13 19.94
C GLU A 93 -82.33 69.40 20.78
N GLU A 94 -81.13 69.87 21.10
CA GLU A 94 -80.92 71.13 21.81
C GLU A 94 -81.43 72.33 21.00
N GLU A 95 -81.18 72.33 19.69
CA GLU A 95 -81.68 73.35 18.76
C GLU A 95 -83.22 73.36 18.71
N THR A 96 -83.85 72.19 18.59
CA THR A 96 -85.32 72.10 18.61
C THR A 96 -85.92 72.50 19.96
N LYS A 97 -85.25 72.17 21.08
CA LYS A 97 -85.65 72.66 22.42
C LYS A 97 -85.49 74.16 22.54
N ARG A 98 -84.39 74.73 22.04
CA ARG A 98 -84.16 76.18 21.99
C ARG A 98 -85.26 76.88 21.21
N GLN A 99 -85.60 76.39 20.02
CA GLN A 99 -86.69 76.93 19.20
C GLN A 99 -88.05 76.84 19.90
N ARG A 100 -88.33 75.77 20.65
CA ARG A 100 -89.56 75.66 21.44
C ARG A 100 -89.58 76.66 22.60
N LEU A 101 -88.46 76.83 23.31
CA LEU A 101 -88.34 77.80 24.39
C LEU A 101 -88.48 79.23 23.87
N GLU A 102 -87.84 79.56 22.75
CA GLU A 102 -87.97 80.87 22.10
C GLU A 102 -89.42 81.13 21.64
N LYS A 103 -90.10 80.12 21.10
CA LYS A 103 -91.54 80.22 20.78
C LYS A 103 -92.37 80.45 22.03
N LEU A 104 -92.15 79.69 23.11
CA LEU A 104 -92.84 79.86 24.38
C LEU A 104 -92.55 81.23 25.00
N GLU A 105 -91.32 81.73 24.93
CA GLU A 105 -90.96 83.06 25.43
C GLU A 105 -91.63 84.16 24.61
N ASN A 106 -91.65 84.02 23.28
CA ASN A 106 -92.38 84.92 22.38
C ASN A 106 -93.90 84.83 22.61
N GLU A 107 -94.44 83.64 22.86
CA GLU A 107 -95.84 83.43 23.22
C GLU A 107 -96.16 84.03 24.57
N VAL A 108 -95.32 83.85 25.60
CA VAL A 108 -95.49 84.48 26.92
C VAL A 108 -95.40 85.99 26.79
N LYS A 109 -94.44 86.53 26.03
CA LYS A 109 -94.29 87.97 25.81
C LYS A 109 -95.48 88.55 25.05
N THR A 110 -95.87 87.95 23.93
CA THR A 110 -97.04 88.39 23.17
C THR A 110 -98.33 88.15 23.93
N SER A 111 -98.43 87.08 24.71
CA SER A 111 -99.57 86.81 25.59
C SER A 111 -99.60 87.81 26.72
N GLN A 112 -98.46 88.20 27.31
CA GLN A 112 -98.35 89.22 28.35
C GLN A 112 -98.70 90.60 27.80
N ASP A 113 -98.18 90.98 26.63
CA ASP A 113 -98.54 92.24 25.94
C ASP A 113 -100.05 92.28 25.66
N LYS A 114 -100.60 91.16 25.17
CA LYS A 114 -102.05 90.99 25.01
C LYS A 114 -102.76 90.96 26.36
N PHE A 115 -102.20 90.36 27.40
CA PHE A 115 -102.79 90.26 28.74
C PHE A 115 -102.84 91.62 29.40
N ASP A 116 -101.85 92.48 29.18
CA ASP A 116 -101.81 93.86 29.66
C ASP A 116 -102.84 94.70 28.90
N GLU A 117 -102.95 94.53 27.57
CA GLU A 117 -103.99 95.14 26.74
C GLU A 117 -105.40 94.67 27.16
N ILE A 118 -105.53 93.37 27.44
CA ILE A 118 -106.76 92.71 27.88
C ILE A 118 -107.07 93.10 29.32
N THR A 119 -106.10 93.20 30.24
CA THR A 119 -106.26 93.64 31.64
C THR A 119 -106.75 95.07 31.68
N SER A 120 -106.22 95.93 30.80
CA SER A 120 -106.76 97.28 30.56
C SER A 120 -108.19 97.29 30.03
N LYS A 121 -108.66 96.21 29.38
CA LYS A 121 -110.04 96.03 28.89
C LYS A 121 -110.91 95.13 29.79
N TRP A 122 -110.32 94.48 30.80
CA TRP A 122 -110.95 93.50 31.70
C TRP A 122 -111.36 94.10 33.04
N GLU A 123 -111.03 95.37 33.30
CA GLU A 123 -111.77 96.20 34.26
C GLU A 123 -113.28 96.27 33.90
N GLU A 124 -113.68 95.98 32.66
CA GLU A 124 -115.08 96.02 32.19
C GLU A 124 -115.72 94.65 31.84
N GLY A 125 -115.12 93.50 32.16
CA GLY A 125 -115.69 92.24 31.64
C GLY A 125 -115.21 90.94 32.25
N ARG A 126 -115.51 90.68 33.53
CA ARG A 126 -115.44 89.31 34.08
C ARG A 126 -116.66 88.49 33.65
N GLN A 127 -116.49 87.53 32.75
CA GLN A 127 -117.10 86.18 32.81
C GLN A 127 -116.84 85.39 31.51
N LYS A 128 -115.87 84.45 31.56
CA LYS A 128 -116.00 83.00 31.26
C LYS A 128 -114.63 82.38 30.90
N ARG A 129 -114.37 81.18 31.44
CA ARG A 129 -113.17 80.35 31.20
C ARG A 129 -113.44 79.29 30.11
N ILE A 130 -112.51 79.23 29.15
CA ILE A 130 -111.73 78.07 28.67
C ILE A 130 -112.40 77.03 27.76
N PRO A 131 -111.98 77.05 26.48
CA PRO A 131 -111.60 75.85 25.73
C PRO A 131 -110.09 75.58 25.52
N GLN A 132 -109.16 76.43 26.01
CA GLN A 132 -107.72 76.31 25.75
C GLN A 132 -107.04 75.06 26.35
N GLU A 133 -107.45 74.62 27.54
CA GLU A 133 -106.80 73.50 28.26
C GLU A 133 -106.92 72.15 27.51
N LEU A 134 -108.01 71.93 26.75
CA LEU A 134 -108.20 70.71 25.95
C LEU A 134 -107.36 70.70 24.66
N TRP A 135 -107.14 71.86 24.06
CA TRP A 135 -106.31 71.99 22.86
C TRP A 135 -104.82 71.88 23.20
N GLU A 136 -104.41 72.44 24.34
CA GLU A 136 -103.08 72.23 24.93
C GLU A 136 -102.83 70.76 25.25
N MET A 137 -103.80 70.06 25.86
CA MET A 137 -103.69 68.61 26.10
C MET A 137 -103.54 67.82 24.80
N LEU A 138 -104.30 68.13 23.75
CA LEU A 138 -104.23 67.44 22.46
C LEU A 138 -102.90 67.71 21.74
N ASN A 139 -102.43 68.96 21.76
CA ASN A 139 -101.16 69.35 21.17
C ASN A 139 -99.98 68.71 21.91
N ASN A 140 -100.03 68.67 23.24
CA ASN A 140 -99.04 67.98 24.07
C ASN A 140 -99.02 66.46 23.80
N GLN A 141 -100.19 65.85 23.61
CA GLN A 141 -100.29 64.42 23.29
C GLN A 141 -99.73 64.09 21.90
N GLN A 142 -99.91 64.97 20.92
CA GLN A 142 -99.34 64.84 19.58
C GLN A 142 -97.82 65.04 19.59
N GLU A 143 -97.30 65.99 20.36
CA GLU A 143 -95.86 66.19 20.54
C GLU A 143 -95.19 65.01 21.25
N LEU A 144 -95.85 64.43 22.25
CA LEU A 144 -95.36 63.25 22.96
C LEU A 144 -95.22 62.07 21.99
N LYS A 145 -96.24 61.86 21.15
CA LYS A 145 -96.23 60.79 20.13
C LYS A 145 -95.11 60.95 19.11
N ILE A 146 -94.83 62.17 18.67
CA ILE A 146 -93.72 62.46 17.75
C ILE A 146 -92.37 62.15 18.41
N LYS A 147 -92.21 62.47 19.71
CA LYS A 147 -91.00 62.16 20.48
C LYS A 147 -90.83 60.66 20.72
N ASP A 148 -91.91 59.95 21.03
CA ASP A 148 -91.90 58.48 21.17
C ASP A 148 -91.54 57.79 19.85
N ASP A 149 -92.12 58.23 18.72
CA ASP A 149 -91.78 57.72 17.38
C ASP A 149 -90.31 57.98 17.03
N GLN A 150 -89.75 59.13 17.44
CA GLN A 150 -88.34 59.44 17.26
C GLN A 150 -87.45 58.54 18.12
N TYR A 151 -87.80 58.32 19.39
CA TYR A 151 -87.06 57.44 20.29
C TYR A 151 -87.01 56.00 19.78
N VAL A 152 -88.12 55.48 19.24
CA VAL A 152 -88.16 54.15 18.63
C VAL A 152 -87.28 54.06 17.39
N LYS A 153 -87.22 55.11 16.56
CA LYS A 153 -86.32 55.17 15.40
C LYS A 153 -84.85 55.18 15.83
N ASP A 154 -84.52 55.95 16.86
CA ASP A 154 -83.15 56.03 17.39
C ASP A 154 -82.71 54.68 17.98
N LEU A 155 -83.58 53.98 18.72
CA LEU A 155 -83.31 52.63 19.22
C LEU A 155 -83.09 51.62 18.10
N LYS A 156 -83.87 51.69 17.01
CA LYS A 156 -83.67 50.81 15.84
C LYS A 156 -82.31 51.08 15.18
N LYS A 157 -81.95 52.35 15.00
CA LYS A 157 -80.66 52.74 14.44
C LYS A 157 -79.49 52.30 15.32
N GLN A 158 -79.61 52.40 16.65
CA GLN A 158 -78.62 51.88 17.59
C GLN A 158 -78.49 50.35 17.48
N SER A 159 -79.61 49.63 17.35
CA SER A 159 -79.60 48.18 17.13
C SER A 159 -78.90 47.79 15.83
N GLU A 160 -79.12 48.54 14.74
CA GLU A 160 -78.43 48.34 13.45
C GLU A 160 -76.92 48.63 13.58
N ASP A 161 -76.54 49.72 14.24
CA ASP A 161 -75.14 50.09 14.49
C ASP A 161 -74.40 49.02 15.32
N ILE A 162 -75.05 48.48 16.36
CA ILE A 162 -74.50 47.37 17.17
C ILE A 162 -74.35 46.10 16.32
N THR A 163 -75.30 45.80 15.43
CA THR A 163 -75.25 44.61 14.57
C THR A 163 -74.03 44.68 13.64
N VAL A 164 -73.82 45.83 12.99
CA VAL A 164 -72.66 46.05 12.11
C VAL A 164 -71.34 45.98 12.90
N LEU A 165 -71.31 46.49 14.13
CA LEU A 165 -70.14 46.37 15.00
C LEU A 165 -69.80 44.90 15.30
N LEU A 166 -70.81 44.08 15.63
CA LEU A 166 -70.63 42.64 15.89
C LEU A 166 -70.12 41.91 14.64
N GLU A 167 -70.68 42.18 13.47
CA GLU A 167 -70.24 41.58 12.20
C GLU A 167 -68.75 41.89 11.92
N ARG A 168 -68.34 43.17 12.08
CA ARG A 168 -66.93 43.55 11.88
C ARG A 168 -65.99 42.96 12.92
N MET A 169 -66.42 42.87 14.18
CA MET A 169 -65.63 42.21 15.22
C MET A 169 -65.45 40.73 14.92
N GLU A 170 -66.49 40.05 14.45
CA GLU A 170 -66.42 38.63 14.06
C GLU A 170 -65.48 38.42 12.86
N GLU A 171 -65.55 39.30 11.85
CA GLU A 171 -64.61 39.29 10.72
C GLU A 171 -63.17 39.55 11.15
N GLN A 172 -62.94 40.48 12.09
CA GLN A 172 -61.61 40.72 12.64
C GLN A 172 -61.07 39.46 13.32
N VAL A 173 -61.87 38.80 14.17
CA VAL A 173 -61.48 37.56 14.84
C VAL A 173 -61.16 36.46 13.82
N LYS A 174 -62.02 36.26 12.82
CA LYS A 174 -61.78 35.28 11.74
C LYS A 174 -60.50 35.58 10.97
N SER A 175 -60.25 36.84 10.63
CA SER A 175 -59.04 37.28 9.91
C SER A 175 -57.77 37.02 10.72
N VAL A 176 -57.78 37.41 11.99
CA VAL A 176 -56.67 37.19 12.92
C VAL A 176 -56.39 35.69 13.09
N MET A 177 -57.42 34.87 13.33
CA MET A 177 -57.29 33.41 13.44
C MET A 177 -56.72 32.77 12.17
N LYS A 178 -57.18 33.20 10.99
CA LYS A 178 -56.67 32.72 9.69
C LYS A 178 -55.18 33.03 9.54
N ASN A 179 -54.76 34.24 9.90
CA ASN A 179 -53.36 34.64 9.80
C ASN A 179 -52.48 33.88 10.80
N PHE A 180 -52.91 33.69 12.04
CA PHE A 180 -52.20 32.83 13.00
C PHE A 180 -51.98 31.42 12.44
N ARG A 181 -52.99 30.82 11.81
CA ARG A 181 -52.88 29.49 11.19
C ARG A 181 -51.87 29.47 10.05
N GLN A 182 -51.80 30.54 9.25
CA GLN A 182 -50.82 30.67 8.17
C GLN A 182 -49.41 30.83 8.71
N GLU A 183 -49.20 31.69 9.72
CA GLU A 183 -47.88 31.86 10.36
C GLU A 183 -47.38 30.56 10.98
N LEU A 184 -48.25 29.79 11.65
CA LEU A 184 -47.90 28.46 12.16
C LEU A 184 -47.46 27.51 11.04
N ASN A 185 -48.16 27.50 9.90
CA ASN A 185 -47.79 26.69 8.74
C ASN A 185 -46.44 27.10 8.14
N TYR A 186 -46.15 28.41 8.07
CA TYR A 186 -44.86 28.90 7.61
C TYR A 186 -43.72 28.50 8.53
N ILE A 187 -43.93 28.60 9.85
CA ILE A 187 -42.96 28.16 10.86
C ILE A 187 -42.70 26.66 10.71
N GLU A 188 -43.76 25.84 10.60
CA GLU A 188 -43.64 24.39 10.44
C GLU A 188 -42.87 24.02 9.17
N LYS A 189 -43.18 24.66 8.03
CA LYS A 189 -42.45 24.47 6.76
C LYS A 189 -40.98 24.87 6.87
N ALA A 190 -40.67 25.97 7.57
CA ALA A 190 -39.30 26.39 7.79
C ALA A 190 -38.52 25.34 8.59
N PHE A 191 -39.09 24.82 9.67
CA PHE A 191 -38.48 23.75 10.46
C PHE A 191 -38.29 22.46 9.67
N GLU A 192 -39.26 22.07 8.84
CA GLU A 192 -39.15 20.89 7.99
C GLU A 192 -38.03 21.05 6.94
N SER A 193 -37.91 22.24 6.33
CA SER A 193 -36.81 22.56 5.43
C SER A 193 -35.45 22.50 6.11
N GLU A 194 -35.31 23.09 7.31
CA GLU A 194 -34.06 23.02 8.10
C GLU A 194 -33.69 21.58 8.45
N ARG A 195 -34.69 20.75 8.80
CA ARG A 195 -34.49 19.33 9.08
C ARG A 195 -33.99 18.58 7.85
N GLN A 196 -34.59 18.82 6.69
CA GLN A 196 -34.17 18.19 5.43
C GLN A 196 -32.75 18.62 5.03
N GLU A 197 -32.42 19.90 5.18
CA GLU A 197 -31.06 20.40 4.92
C GLU A 197 -30.03 19.75 5.87
N LEU A 198 -30.38 19.59 7.15
CA LEU A 198 -29.52 18.93 8.12
C LEU A 198 -29.30 17.44 7.79
N LEU A 199 -30.36 16.72 7.43
CA LEU A 199 -30.28 15.31 7.03
C LEU A 199 -29.44 15.13 5.76
N THR A 200 -29.67 15.94 4.73
CA THR A 200 -28.91 15.88 3.48
C THR A 200 -27.44 16.24 3.70
N THR A 201 -27.15 17.23 4.55
CA THR A 201 -25.78 17.59 4.92
C THR A 201 -25.07 16.48 5.67
N ASN A 202 -25.74 15.85 6.64
CA ASN A 202 -25.18 14.72 7.39
C ASN A 202 -24.95 13.50 6.50
N LYS A 203 -25.90 13.18 5.61
CA LYS A 203 -25.75 12.11 4.60
C LYS A 203 -24.54 12.36 3.71
N LYS A 204 -24.40 13.56 3.15
CA LYS A 204 -23.23 13.95 2.34
C LYS A 204 -21.91 13.85 3.12
N LYS A 205 -21.89 14.22 4.40
CA LYS A 205 -20.69 14.08 5.26
C LYS A 205 -20.32 12.61 5.42
N TRP A 206 -21.30 11.75 5.67
CA TRP A 206 -21.08 10.31 5.80
C TRP A 206 -20.60 9.68 4.48
N GLU A 207 -21.22 10.04 3.36
CA GLU A 207 -20.80 9.57 2.02
C GLU A 207 -19.35 9.97 1.71
N ARG A 208 -18.96 11.22 2.00
CA ARG A 208 -17.56 11.66 1.83
C ARG A 208 -16.59 10.90 2.72
N ALA A 209 -16.96 10.64 3.98
CA ALA A 209 -16.12 9.89 4.90
C ALA A 209 -15.95 8.42 4.44
N LEU A 210 -17.03 7.81 3.95
CA LEU A 210 -17.00 6.46 3.37
C LEU A 210 -16.15 6.42 2.10
N GLN A 211 -16.31 7.38 1.20
CA GLN A 211 -15.47 7.49 -0.01
C GLN A 211 -13.98 7.64 0.33
N ALA A 212 -13.66 8.49 1.31
CA ALA A 212 -12.28 8.66 1.77
C ALA A 212 -11.71 7.38 2.40
N HIS A 213 -12.52 6.63 3.14
CA HIS A 213 -12.13 5.32 3.68
C HIS A 213 -11.83 4.32 2.55
N ASN A 214 -12.76 4.17 1.60
CA ASN A 214 -12.61 3.25 0.48
C ASN A 214 -11.40 3.60 -0.41
N ALA A 215 -11.11 4.89 -0.59
CA ALA A 215 -9.93 5.35 -1.33
C ALA A 215 -8.63 4.93 -0.64
N LYS A 216 -8.55 5.05 0.69
CA LYS A 216 -7.39 4.59 1.47
C LYS A 216 -7.23 3.07 1.44
N GLU A 217 -8.34 2.32 1.52
CA GLU A 217 -8.29 0.85 1.39
C GLU A 217 -7.80 0.44 0.00
N LEU A 218 -8.29 1.10 -1.06
CA LEU A 218 -7.85 0.84 -2.42
C LEU A 218 -6.35 1.14 -2.59
N GLU A 219 -5.88 2.27 -2.05
CA GLU A 219 -4.47 2.63 -2.07
C GLU A 219 -3.59 1.60 -1.35
N TYR A 220 -4.03 1.12 -0.18
CA TYR A 220 -3.35 0.04 0.55
C TYR A 220 -3.25 -1.24 -0.29
N LEU A 221 -4.35 -1.64 -0.95
CA LEU A 221 -4.37 -2.82 -1.81
C LEU A 221 -3.45 -2.66 -3.02
N ILE A 222 -3.46 -1.50 -3.68
CA ILE A 222 -2.56 -1.18 -4.80
C ILE A 222 -1.10 -1.27 -4.34
N ASN A 223 -0.77 -0.68 -3.19
CA ASN A 223 0.60 -0.70 -2.68
C ASN A 223 1.06 -2.10 -2.25
N ARG A 224 0.14 -2.95 -1.77
CA ARG A 224 0.41 -4.35 -1.52
C ARG A 224 0.65 -5.13 -2.81
N MET A 225 -0.16 -4.88 -3.83
CA MET A 225 -0.02 -5.52 -5.15
C MET A 225 1.32 -5.16 -5.81
N LYS A 226 1.70 -3.87 -5.80
CA LYS A 226 3.01 -3.41 -6.30
C LYS A 226 4.18 -4.12 -5.60
N ARG A 227 4.12 -4.28 -4.27
CA ARG A 227 5.15 -5.03 -3.54
C ARG A 227 5.26 -6.48 -4.00
N VAL A 228 4.13 -7.14 -4.23
CA VAL A 228 4.11 -8.52 -4.76
C VAL A 228 4.72 -8.56 -6.17
N GLU A 229 4.35 -7.64 -7.06
CA GLU A 229 4.94 -7.53 -8.40
C GLU A 229 6.46 -7.31 -8.34
N ASP A 230 6.95 -6.49 -7.41
CA ASP A 230 8.38 -6.25 -7.26
C ASP A 230 9.13 -7.47 -6.73
N TYR A 231 8.53 -8.23 -5.79
CA TYR A 231 9.09 -9.52 -5.36
C TYR A 231 9.09 -10.56 -6.48
N GLU A 232 8.05 -10.59 -7.31
CA GLU A 232 7.99 -11.47 -8.47
C GLU A 232 9.08 -11.12 -9.49
N LYS A 233 9.30 -9.82 -9.77
CA LYS A 233 10.41 -9.37 -10.62
C LYS A 233 11.77 -9.76 -10.06
N GLN A 234 11.98 -9.60 -8.75
CA GLN A 234 13.23 -10.00 -8.09
C GLN A 234 13.45 -11.52 -8.18
N LEU A 235 12.41 -12.30 -7.92
CA LEU A 235 12.46 -13.76 -8.04
C LEU A 235 12.79 -14.19 -9.48
N ASN A 236 12.18 -13.54 -10.47
CA ASN A 236 12.43 -13.86 -11.87
C ASN A 236 13.86 -13.49 -12.29
N ARG A 237 14.40 -12.36 -11.81
CA ARG A 237 15.81 -11.99 -12.02
C ARG A 237 16.75 -13.04 -11.42
N GLN A 238 16.49 -13.48 -10.20
CA GLN A 238 17.31 -14.51 -9.56
C GLN A 238 17.27 -15.82 -10.34
N ARG A 239 16.09 -16.26 -10.80
CA ARG A 239 15.96 -17.46 -11.63
C ARG A 239 16.77 -17.39 -12.92
N VAL A 240 16.75 -16.24 -13.60
CA VAL A 240 17.56 -16.03 -14.82
C VAL A 240 19.05 -16.10 -14.48
N TRP A 241 19.47 -15.41 -13.42
CA TRP A 241 20.87 -15.42 -12.97
C TRP A 241 21.35 -16.83 -12.60
N ASP A 242 20.56 -17.58 -11.83
CA ASP A 242 20.88 -18.97 -11.46
C ASP A 242 21.00 -19.87 -12.70
N CYS A 243 20.12 -19.69 -13.70
CA CYS A 243 20.19 -20.42 -14.98
C CYS A 243 21.45 -20.06 -15.78
N GLU A 244 21.84 -18.78 -15.83
CA GLU A 244 23.04 -18.31 -16.51
C GLU A 244 24.31 -18.84 -15.84
N GLU A 245 24.38 -18.81 -14.51
CA GLU A 245 25.50 -19.37 -13.74
C GLU A 245 25.60 -20.89 -13.91
N TYR A 246 24.47 -21.60 -13.85
CA TYR A 246 24.44 -23.04 -14.14
C TYR A 246 24.96 -23.34 -15.54
N ASN A 247 24.50 -22.61 -16.57
CA ASN A 247 24.96 -22.80 -17.95
C ASN A 247 26.45 -22.48 -18.09
N SER A 248 26.94 -21.42 -17.44
CA SER A 248 28.36 -21.04 -17.42
C SER A 248 29.23 -22.14 -16.83
N ILE A 249 28.84 -22.71 -15.69
CA ILE A 249 29.54 -23.82 -15.04
C ILE A 249 29.47 -25.08 -15.92
N LYS A 250 28.29 -25.39 -16.47
CA LYS A 250 28.09 -26.53 -17.35
C LYS A 250 29.02 -26.47 -18.56
N ILE A 251 29.10 -25.32 -19.24
CA ILE A 251 29.99 -25.12 -20.39
C ILE A 251 31.46 -25.34 -19.98
N LYS A 252 31.89 -24.82 -18.82
CA LYS A 252 33.27 -25.03 -18.34
C LYS A 252 33.57 -26.51 -18.10
N LEU A 253 32.67 -27.23 -17.44
CA LEU A 253 32.84 -28.66 -17.18
C LEU A 253 32.83 -29.49 -18.47
N GLU A 254 31.95 -29.16 -19.43
CA GLU A 254 31.92 -29.79 -20.74
C GLU A 254 33.23 -29.55 -21.52
N GLN A 255 33.80 -28.34 -21.43
CA GLN A 255 35.11 -28.03 -22.01
C GLN A 255 36.24 -28.84 -21.35
N ASP A 256 36.26 -28.93 -20.02
CA ASP A 256 37.27 -29.72 -19.29
C ASP A 256 37.19 -31.20 -19.66
N VAL A 257 35.98 -31.76 -19.78
CA VAL A 257 35.76 -33.14 -20.25
C VAL A 257 36.35 -33.33 -21.65
N GLN A 258 36.06 -32.41 -22.59
CA GLN A 258 36.61 -32.48 -23.95
C GLN A 258 38.15 -32.44 -23.96
N ILE A 259 38.77 -31.58 -23.14
CA ILE A 259 40.24 -31.50 -23.04
C ILE A 259 40.82 -32.80 -22.50
N LEU A 260 40.24 -33.35 -21.43
CA LEU A 260 40.70 -34.61 -20.84
C LEU A 260 40.54 -35.80 -21.80
N GLU A 261 39.44 -35.86 -22.55
CA GLU A 261 39.24 -36.86 -23.59
C GLU A 261 40.29 -36.75 -24.70
N GLN A 262 40.62 -35.53 -25.14
CA GLN A 262 41.66 -35.30 -26.13
C GLN A 262 43.03 -35.74 -25.62
N GLN A 263 43.39 -35.38 -24.39
CA GLN A 263 44.65 -35.81 -23.76
C GLN A 263 44.73 -37.33 -23.63
N LEU A 264 43.62 -37.98 -23.25
CA LEU A 264 43.55 -39.44 -23.16
C LEU A 264 43.76 -40.09 -24.53
N GLN A 265 43.16 -39.56 -25.60
CA GLN A 265 43.37 -40.08 -26.95
C GLN A 265 44.83 -39.89 -27.41
N GLN A 266 45.44 -38.74 -27.16
CA GLN A 266 46.86 -38.49 -27.47
C GLN A 266 47.77 -39.47 -26.73
N MET A 267 47.49 -39.70 -25.45
CA MET A 267 48.24 -40.65 -24.62
C MET A 267 48.08 -42.09 -25.12
N LYS A 268 46.86 -42.51 -25.49
CA LYS A 268 46.60 -43.83 -26.10
C LYS A 268 47.41 -44.03 -27.38
N ALA A 269 47.42 -43.04 -28.28
CA ALA A 269 48.20 -43.11 -29.52
C ALA A 269 49.71 -43.22 -29.24
N THR A 270 50.21 -42.48 -28.26
CA THR A 270 51.62 -42.54 -27.84
C THR A 270 51.98 -43.91 -27.26
N TYR A 271 51.12 -44.48 -26.42
CA TYR A 271 51.33 -45.82 -25.87
C TYR A 271 51.29 -46.90 -26.94
N GLN A 272 50.37 -46.83 -27.90
CA GLN A 272 50.32 -47.77 -29.01
C GLN A 272 51.62 -47.74 -29.84
N LEU A 273 52.10 -46.54 -30.17
CA LEU A 273 53.36 -46.38 -30.90
C LEU A 273 54.56 -46.91 -30.10
N ASN A 274 54.59 -46.69 -28.79
CA ASN A 274 55.66 -47.22 -27.93
C ASN A 274 55.57 -48.75 -27.79
N GLN A 275 54.36 -49.32 -27.75
CA GLN A 275 54.15 -50.75 -27.74
C GLN A 275 54.67 -51.39 -29.04
N GLU A 276 54.37 -50.81 -30.20
CA GLU A 276 54.90 -51.26 -31.50
C GLU A 276 56.43 -51.16 -31.56
N LYS A 277 57.02 -50.07 -31.05
CA LYS A 277 58.48 -49.92 -30.93
C LYS A 277 59.11 -50.99 -30.04
N LEU A 278 58.49 -51.31 -28.91
CA LEU A 278 58.99 -52.31 -27.99
C LEU A 278 58.89 -53.72 -28.59
N GLU A 279 57.78 -54.02 -29.26
CA GLU A 279 57.57 -55.27 -29.99
C GLU A 279 58.63 -55.46 -31.08
N TYR A 280 58.90 -54.41 -31.86
CA TYR A 280 59.99 -54.41 -32.84
C TYR A 280 61.36 -54.68 -32.19
N ASN A 281 61.71 -53.95 -31.12
CA ASN A 281 62.97 -54.15 -30.41
C ASN A 281 63.10 -55.58 -29.87
N PHE A 282 62.02 -56.14 -29.32
CA PHE A 282 61.98 -57.51 -28.84
C PHE A 282 62.22 -58.51 -29.98
N GLN A 283 61.59 -58.33 -31.13
CA GLN A 283 61.80 -59.19 -32.30
C GLN A 283 63.24 -59.16 -32.80
N VAL A 284 63.86 -57.97 -32.87
CA VAL A 284 65.26 -57.82 -33.27
C VAL A 284 66.20 -58.51 -32.29
N LEU A 285 65.99 -58.34 -30.97
CA LEU A 285 66.78 -59.02 -29.94
C LEU A 285 66.61 -60.53 -30.00
N LYS A 286 65.38 -61.01 -30.19
CA LYS A 286 65.08 -62.44 -30.35
C LYS A 286 65.82 -63.02 -31.55
N LYS A 287 65.80 -62.34 -32.70
CA LYS A 287 66.56 -62.76 -33.90
C LYS A 287 68.07 -62.80 -33.63
N ARG A 288 68.62 -61.80 -32.95
CA ARG A 288 70.04 -61.81 -32.54
C ARG A 288 70.39 -62.96 -31.60
N ASP A 289 69.50 -63.32 -30.67
CA ASP A 289 69.75 -64.42 -29.74
C ASP A 289 69.65 -65.78 -30.45
N GLU A 290 68.69 -65.95 -31.37
CA GLU A 290 68.60 -67.10 -32.28
C GLU A 290 69.90 -67.25 -33.10
N GLU A 291 70.37 -66.18 -33.75
CA GLU A 291 71.63 -66.15 -34.50
C GLU A 291 72.84 -66.45 -33.61
N SER A 292 72.92 -65.82 -32.43
CA SER A 292 74.00 -66.05 -31.46
C SER A 292 74.02 -67.49 -30.97
N THR A 293 72.85 -68.10 -30.76
CA THR A 293 72.71 -69.51 -30.36
C THR A 293 73.22 -70.42 -31.47
N VAL A 294 72.87 -70.13 -32.74
CA VAL A 294 73.40 -70.87 -33.90
C VAL A 294 74.92 -70.74 -33.98
N ILE A 295 75.47 -69.52 -33.89
CA ILE A 295 76.92 -69.28 -33.93
C ILE A 295 77.63 -70.00 -32.78
N LYS A 296 77.13 -69.88 -31.53
CA LYS A 296 77.66 -70.60 -30.37
C LYS A 296 77.66 -72.11 -30.60
N SER A 297 76.59 -72.67 -31.16
CA SER A 297 76.51 -74.10 -31.49
C SER A 297 77.54 -74.51 -32.56
N GLN A 298 77.80 -73.67 -33.56
CA GLN A 298 78.79 -73.90 -34.61
C GLN A 298 80.21 -73.82 -34.04
N GLN A 299 80.52 -72.79 -33.25
CA GLN A 299 81.81 -72.63 -32.58
C GLN A 299 82.08 -73.77 -31.60
N LYS A 300 81.10 -74.21 -30.80
CA LYS A 300 81.22 -75.36 -29.89
C LYS A 300 81.53 -76.65 -30.66
N ARG A 301 80.89 -76.88 -31.80
CA ARG A 301 81.22 -78.01 -32.69
C ARG A 301 82.65 -77.94 -33.21
N LYS A 302 83.11 -76.75 -33.64
CA LYS A 302 84.50 -76.54 -34.09
C LYS A 302 85.51 -76.77 -32.97
N LEU A 303 85.21 -76.28 -31.77
CA LEU A 303 86.02 -76.47 -30.56
C LEU A 303 86.16 -77.96 -30.23
N ASN A 304 85.05 -78.71 -30.23
CA ASN A 304 85.08 -80.15 -29.99
C ASN A 304 85.94 -80.89 -31.02
N ARG A 305 85.82 -80.57 -32.32
CA ARG A 305 86.69 -81.17 -33.36
C ARG A 305 88.18 -80.90 -33.12
N LEU A 306 88.53 -79.66 -32.78
CA LEU A 306 89.91 -79.30 -32.45
C LEU A 306 90.39 -80.01 -31.17
N HIS A 307 89.52 -80.12 -30.16
CA HIS A 307 89.80 -80.84 -28.94
C HIS A 307 90.06 -82.33 -29.19
N ASP A 308 89.26 -82.97 -30.05
CA ASP A 308 89.46 -84.36 -30.47
C ASP A 308 90.78 -84.55 -31.23
N ILE A 309 91.13 -83.64 -32.15
CA ILE A 309 92.43 -83.66 -32.85
C ILE A 309 93.59 -83.50 -31.86
N LEU A 310 93.49 -82.53 -30.94
CA LEU A 310 94.50 -82.30 -29.92
C LEU A 310 94.67 -83.53 -29.03
N ASN A 311 93.57 -84.12 -28.56
CA ASN A 311 93.61 -85.35 -27.77
C ASN A 311 94.23 -86.51 -28.54
N ASN A 312 93.87 -86.69 -29.82
CA ASN A 312 94.48 -87.71 -30.69
C ASN A 312 95.99 -87.50 -30.84
N LEU A 313 96.46 -86.27 -31.06
CA LEU A 313 97.89 -85.93 -31.11
C LEU A 313 98.55 -86.19 -29.76
N ARG A 314 97.92 -85.81 -28.64
CA ARG A 314 98.42 -86.05 -27.29
C ARG A 314 98.57 -87.55 -27.01
N THR A 315 97.62 -88.37 -27.43
CA THR A 315 97.70 -89.84 -27.34
C THR A 315 98.82 -90.40 -28.23
N LYS A 316 98.97 -89.91 -29.47
CA LYS A 316 100.07 -90.31 -30.36
C LYS A 316 101.44 -89.98 -29.77
N TYR A 317 101.63 -88.76 -29.27
CA TYR A 317 102.86 -88.34 -28.59
C TYR A 317 103.12 -89.19 -27.34
N SER A 318 102.11 -89.46 -26.51
CA SER A 318 102.27 -90.33 -25.33
C SER A 318 102.70 -91.75 -25.72
N LYS A 319 102.15 -92.31 -26.80
CA LYS A 319 102.59 -93.61 -27.35
C LYS A 319 104.02 -93.56 -27.85
N GLN A 320 104.41 -92.53 -28.61
CA GLN A 320 105.80 -92.36 -29.05
C GLN A 320 106.77 -92.23 -27.87
N ILE A 321 106.43 -91.45 -26.85
CA ILE A 321 107.25 -91.32 -25.63
C ILE A 321 107.43 -92.69 -24.96
N LYS A 322 106.36 -93.47 -24.82
CA LYS A 322 106.44 -94.84 -24.28
C LYS A 322 107.32 -95.75 -25.14
N GLN A 323 107.13 -95.73 -26.46
CA GLN A 323 107.95 -96.51 -27.39
C GLN A 323 109.43 -96.16 -27.25
N PHE A 324 109.80 -94.87 -27.26
CA PHE A 324 111.18 -94.44 -27.09
C PHE A 324 111.74 -94.79 -25.70
N GLN A 325 110.91 -94.82 -24.66
CA GLN A 325 111.32 -95.30 -23.33
C GLN A 325 111.60 -96.80 -23.33
N GLU A 326 110.72 -97.61 -23.93
CA GLU A 326 110.87 -99.06 -24.07
C GLU A 326 112.09 -99.42 -24.93
N ASP A 327 112.27 -98.74 -26.07
CA ASP A 327 113.43 -98.91 -26.95
C ASP A 327 114.73 -98.53 -26.22
N ASN A 328 114.76 -97.41 -25.49
CA ASN A 328 115.93 -97.05 -24.69
C ASN A 328 116.20 -98.09 -23.58
N GLN A 329 115.18 -98.64 -22.93
CA GLN A 329 115.34 -99.69 -21.94
C GLN A 329 115.90 -100.98 -22.56
N SER A 330 115.39 -101.39 -23.73
CA SER A 330 115.88 -102.58 -24.44
C SER A 330 117.33 -102.40 -24.91
N LEU A 331 117.65 -101.29 -25.57
CA LEU A 331 119.00 -100.89 -25.97
C LEU A 331 119.95 -100.82 -24.75
N THR A 332 119.49 -100.28 -23.63
CA THR A 332 120.29 -100.24 -22.39
C THR A 332 120.50 -101.65 -21.83
N SER A 333 119.50 -102.53 -21.92
CA SER A 333 119.61 -103.92 -21.47
C SER A 333 120.56 -104.73 -22.35
N ASP A 334 120.49 -104.57 -23.67
CA ASP A 334 121.41 -105.19 -24.63
C ASP A 334 122.82 -104.64 -24.47
N TYR A 335 122.98 -103.32 -24.29
CA TYR A 335 124.27 -102.71 -23.96
C TYR A 335 124.84 -103.28 -22.66
N LYS A 336 124.03 -103.39 -21.59
CA LYS A 336 124.47 -104.02 -20.33
C LYS A 336 124.83 -105.49 -20.53
N ARG A 337 124.08 -106.24 -21.33
CA ARG A 337 124.39 -107.65 -21.66
C ARG A 337 125.72 -107.75 -22.39
N LEU A 338 125.93 -106.91 -23.41
CA LEU A 338 127.13 -106.89 -24.22
C LEU A 338 128.35 -106.44 -23.41
N VAL A 339 128.19 -105.46 -22.50
CA VAL A 339 129.21 -105.05 -21.54
C VAL A 339 129.53 -106.18 -20.55
N THR A 340 128.52 -106.91 -20.09
CA THR A 340 128.73 -108.09 -19.21
C THR A 340 129.50 -109.18 -19.97
N GLN A 341 129.06 -109.53 -21.18
CA GLN A 341 129.77 -110.46 -22.07
C GLN A 341 131.21 -110.01 -22.35
N PHE A 342 131.43 -108.71 -22.58
CA PHE A 342 132.75 -108.13 -22.78
C PHE A 342 133.61 -108.22 -21.51
N LYS A 343 133.04 -107.96 -20.33
CA LYS A 343 133.73 -108.15 -19.03
C LYS A 343 134.07 -109.61 -18.76
N ASP A 344 133.20 -110.54 -19.13
CA ASP A 344 133.45 -111.98 -18.97
C ASP A 344 134.53 -112.47 -19.96
N LEU A 345 134.52 -111.96 -21.20
CA LEU A 345 135.63 -112.11 -22.16
C LEU A 345 136.93 -111.52 -21.62
N GLN A 346 136.88 -110.34 -21.01
CA GLN A 346 138.05 -109.69 -20.44
C GLN A 346 138.58 -110.44 -19.20
N LYS A 347 137.71 -111.08 -18.42
CA LYS A 347 138.08 -112.03 -17.35
C LYS A 347 138.69 -113.30 -17.94
N ALA A 348 138.08 -113.89 -18.97
CA ALA A 348 138.61 -115.07 -19.67
C ALA A 348 140.00 -114.79 -20.27
N ILE A 349 140.21 -113.61 -20.86
CA ILE A 349 141.50 -113.13 -21.39
C ILE A 349 142.51 -112.86 -20.26
N ARG A 350 142.08 -112.31 -19.11
CA ARG A 350 142.95 -112.17 -17.92
C ARG A 350 143.38 -113.50 -17.30
N SER A 351 142.59 -114.56 -17.45
CA SER A 351 143.00 -115.93 -17.07
C SER A 351 143.89 -116.63 -18.10
N PHE A 352 144.07 -116.07 -19.31
CA PHE A 352 144.80 -116.71 -20.41
C PHE A 352 146.09 -116.00 -20.85
N ILE A 353 146.48 -114.85 -20.26
CA ILE A 353 147.70 -114.12 -20.66
C ILE A 353 148.57 -113.72 -19.44
N PRO A 354 149.84 -114.18 -19.38
CA PRO A 354 150.83 -113.80 -18.38
C PRO A 354 151.31 -112.34 -18.45
N SER A 355 151.76 -111.87 -17.30
CA SER A 355 152.36 -110.59 -16.94
C SER A 355 153.47 -110.08 -17.88
N THR A 356 153.33 -108.84 -18.36
CA THR A 356 154.45 -107.89 -18.58
C THR A 356 153.96 -106.43 -18.58
N TRP A 357 154.46 -105.63 -17.62
CA TRP A 357 154.83 -104.20 -17.68
C TRP A 357 153.85 -103.19 -18.34
N GLY A 358 153.40 -102.07 -17.76
CA GLY A 358 153.96 -101.24 -16.70
C GLY A 358 154.03 -99.76 -17.15
N CYS A 359 153.04 -98.95 -16.72
CA CYS A 359 153.14 -97.49 -16.47
C CYS A 359 153.14 -96.50 -17.68
N PRO A 360 153.05 -95.15 -17.48
CA PRO A 360 151.88 -94.40 -16.96
C PRO A 360 151.68 -92.99 -17.61
N GLY A 361 150.65 -92.23 -17.19
CA GLY A 361 150.61 -90.75 -17.27
C GLY A 361 149.44 -90.17 -18.10
N ARG A 362 148.36 -89.63 -17.53
CA ARG A 362 148.18 -88.32 -16.83
C ARG A 362 148.17 -87.13 -17.80
N PHE A 363 147.00 -86.47 -17.99
CA PHE A 363 146.68 -85.08 -17.60
C PHE A 363 145.27 -84.66 -18.15
N PRO A 364 144.62 -83.65 -17.56
CA PRO A 364 143.19 -83.31 -17.66
C PRO A 364 142.92 -81.95 -18.36
N THR A 365 141.65 -81.57 -18.54
CA THR A 365 141.09 -80.19 -18.66
C THR A 365 139.61 -80.32 -19.10
N SER A 366 138.59 -79.88 -18.36
CA SER A 366 138.09 -78.53 -17.99
C SER A 366 137.17 -77.86 -19.03
N GLY A 367 136.00 -77.38 -18.57
CA GLY A 367 135.13 -76.35 -19.20
C GLY A 367 134.07 -76.93 -20.13
N SER A 368 132.77 -76.62 -20.06
CA SER A 368 132.00 -75.55 -19.39
C SER A 368 130.55 -75.99 -19.21
#